data_AF-A0A9J7Y6I5-F1
#
_entry.id   AF-A0A9J7Y6I5-F1
#
_cell.length_a   1.000
_cell.length_b   1.000
_cell.length_c   1.000
_cell.angle_alpha   90.00
_cell.angle_beta   90.00
_cell.angle_gamma   90.00
#
_symmetry.space_group_name_H-M   'P 1'
#
loop_
_entity.id
_entity.type
_entity.pdbx_description
1 polymer ?
#
loop_
_entity_poly.entity_id
_entity_poly.type
_entity_poly.pdbx_seq_one_letter_code
_entity_poly.pdbx_strand_id
1 'polypeptide(L)'
;FFNSLPCNCIRGSQVHQRLFFLRTLKKNQLSSAILVNFYRCAIESILTSCITVWYENCSATDCKALQRVVKTTQRITGTPLPAIEDIQRKRCLRRARSILKDSSHPDHRLFNLLSSGRRFRSLRTRTSRSRNSFFPTAVSLLNSGGAAVA
;
A
#
# COMPACT_ATOMS: atom_id res chain seq x y z
N PHE A 1 -24.27 1.63 8.87
CA PHE A 1 -23.89 0.26 9.26
C PHE A 1 -22.61 -0.29 8.63
N PHE A 2 -21.71 0.53 8.06
CA PHE A 2 -20.44 0.05 7.44
C PHE A 2 -19.22 0.91 7.85
N ASN A 3 -19.10 1.28 9.13
CA ASN A 3 -18.06 2.21 9.60
C ASN A 3 -17.34 1.76 10.89
N SER A 4 -17.05 0.46 11.10
CA SER A 4 -16.38 0.08 12.36
C SER A 4 -15.35 -1.05 12.33
N LEU A 5 -15.09 -1.73 11.21
CA LEU A 5 -14.27 -2.95 11.27
C LEU A 5 -12.75 -2.85 11.03
N PRO A 6 -12.11 -1.70 10.71
CA PRO A 6 -10.64 -1.70 10.51
C PRO A 6 -9.82 -0.76 11.36
N CYS A 7 -10.47 0.18 12.05
CA CYS A 7 -9.78 1.09 12.94
C CYS A 7 -9.10 0.26 14.03
N ASN A 8 -9.58 -0.96 14.29
CA ASN A 8 -8.96 -1.96 15.16
C ASN A 8 -7.67 -2.62 14.64
N CYS A 9 -7.26 -2.55 13.37
CA CYS A 9 -5.94 -3.10 13.01
C CYS A 9 -4.81 -2.10 13.35
N ILE A 10 -5.08 -0.80 13.18
CA ILE A 10 -4.14 0.28 13.47
C ILE A 10 -4.23 0.69 14.95
N ARG A 11 -5.45 0.79 15.48
CA ARG A 11 -5.74 1.12 16.89
C ARG A 11 -5.75 -0.11 17.79
N GLY A 12 -6.01 -1.30 17.27
CA GLY A 12 -6.02 -2.53 18.06
C GLY A 12 -4.64 -3.16 18.17
N SER A 13 -4.56 -4.03 19.17
CA SER A 13 -3.36 -4.58 19.79
C SER A 13 -2.32 -5.16 18.84
N GLN A 14 -2.69 -5.60 17.64
CA GLN A 14 -1.81 -6.45 16.82
C GLN A 14 -0.55 -5.73 16.33
N VAL A 15 -0.64 -4.52 15.77
CA VAL A 15 0.55 -3.77 15.32
C VAL A 15 1.42 -3.35 16.51
N HIS A 16 0.79 -2.90 17.60
CA HIS A 16 1.48 -2.52 18.83
C HIS A 16 2.19 -3.71 19.49
N GLN A 17 1.59 -4.90 19.45
CA GLN A 17 2.18 -6.15 19.93
C GLN A 17 3.39 -6.55 19.08
N ARG A 18 3.30 -6.47 17.75
CA ARG A 18 4.46 -6.73 16.86
C ARG A 18 5.59 -5.73 17.09
N LEU A 19 5.25 -4.46 17.33
CA LEU A 19 6.22 -3.44 17.72
C LEU A 19 6.89 -3.74 19.06
N PHE A 20 6.13 -4.20 20.05
CA PHE A 20 6.67 -4.61 21.34
C PHE A 20 7.68 -5.75 21.17
N PHE A 21 7.32 -6.80 20.41
CA PHE A 21 8.25 -7.89 20.09
C PHE A 21 9.49 -7.39 19.35
N LEU A 22 9.35 -6.49 18.37
CA LEU A 22 10.48 -5.93 17.66
C LEU A 22 11.44 -5.17 18.59
N ARG A 23 10.91 -4.42 19.57
CA ARG A 23 11.73 -3.75 20.61
C ARG A 23 12.47 -4.76 21.48
N THR A 24 11.81 -5.84 21.87
CA THR A 24 12.42 -6.93 22.65
C THR A 24 13.53 -7.63 21.86
N LEU A 25 13.31 -7.93 20.57
CA LEU A 25 14.32 -8.50 19.69
C LEU A 25 15.55 -7.60 19.55
N LYS A 26 15.34 -6.27 19.46
CA LYS A 26 16.45 -5.30 19.42
C LYS A 26 17.23 -5.26 20.74
N LYS A 27 16.55 -5.35 21.89
CA LYS A 27 17.21 -5.43 23.21
C LYS A 27 18.11 -6.66 23.35
N ASN A 28 17.71 -7.78 22.75
CA ASN A 28 18.50 -9.02 22.70
C ASN A 28 19.64 -8.98 21.65
N GLN A 29 19.99 -7.81 21.11
CA GLN A 29 21.14 -7.60 20.21
C GLN A 29 21.12 -8.46 18.93
N LEU A 30 19.93 -8.84 18.45
CA LEU A 30 19.80 -9.58 17.20
C LEU A 30 20.25 -8.75 16.00
N SER A 31 20.73 -9.44 14.96
CA SER A 31 21.23 -8.80 13.75
C SER A 31 20.14 -7.97 13.05
N SER A 32 20.54 -6.84 12.46
CA SER A 32 19.61 -5.96 11.75
C SER A 32 18.88 -6.67 10.61
N ALA A 33 19.49 -7.68 9.99
CA ALA A 33 18.87 -8.49 8.94
C ALA A 33 17.63 -9.26 9.44
N ILE A 34 17.70 -9.85 10.64
CA ILE A 34 16.58 -10.58 11.25
C ILE A 34 15.44 -9.60 11.59
N LEU A 35 15.78 -8.42 12.12
CA LEU A 35 14.80 -7.38 12.44
C LEU A 35 14.07 -6.86 11.19
N VAL A 36 14.80 -6.67 10.07
CA VAL A 36 14.19 -6.31 8.77
C VAL A 36 13.27 -7.42 8.28
N ASN A 37 13.68 -8.68 8.32
CA ASN A 37 12.84 -9.80 7.89
C ASN A 37 11.58 -9.93 8.75
N PHE A 38 11.70 -9.77 10.08
CA PHE A 38 10.54 -9.74 10.97
C PHE A 38 9.57 -8.60 10.61
N TYR A 39 10.10 -7.40 10.33
CA TYR A 39 9.28 -6.29 9.83
C TYR A 39 8.54 -6.66 8.55
N ARG A 40 9.23 -7.19 7.53
CA ARG A 40 8.65 -7.57 6.24
C ARG A 40 7.56 -8.65 6.38
N CYS A 41 7.77 -9.64 7.24
CA CYS A 41 6.82 -10.73 7.41
C CYS A 41 5.63 -10.36 8.29
N ALA A 42 5.86 -9.69 9.42
CA ALA A 42 4.80 -9.45 10.41
C ALA A 42 4.14 -8.09 10.23
N ILE A 43 4.93 -7.01 10.20
CA ILE A 43 4.41 -5.65 10.20
C ILE A 43 3.97 -5.24 8.80
N GLU A 44 4.82 -5.44 7.79
CA GLU A 44 4.50 -5.10 6.40
C GLU A 44 3.31 -5.91 5.87
N SER A 45 3.16 -7.19 6.24
CA SER A 45 1.97 -7.99 5.87
C SER A 45 0.67 -7.41 6.43
N ILE A 46 0.65 -7.04 7.72
CA ILE A 46 -0.51 -6.40 8.36
C ILE A 46 -0.81 -5.05 7.71
N LEU A 47 0.22 -4.20 7.55
CA LEU A 47 0.09 -2.89 6.89
C LEU A 47 -0.47 -3.06 5.49
N THR A 48 0.06 -4.01 4.74
CA THR A 48 -0.34 -4.28 3.36
C THR A 48 -1.79 -4.74 3.28
N SER A 49 -2.25 -5.59 4.21
CA SER A 49 -3.65 -6.01 4.32
C SER A 49 -4.58 -4.84 4.65
N CYS A 50 -4.20 -4.01 5.63
CA CYS A 50 -4.95 -2.81 6.00
C CYS A 50 -5.07 -1.85 4.83
N ILE A 51 -3.97 -1.58 4.13
CA ILE A 51 -3.94 -0.67 2.98
C ILE A 51 -4.86 -1.18 1.86
N THR A 52 -4.88 -2.47 1.55
CA THR A 52 -5.74 -3.00 0.48
C THR A 52 -7.22 -2.82 0.72
N VAL A 53 -7.65 -2.90 1.98
CA VAL A 53 -9.08 -2.80 2.31
C VAL A 53 -9.48 -1.33 2.54
N TRP A 54 -8.53 -0.47 2.93
CA TRP A 54 -8.86 0.85 3.48
C TRP A 54 -8.29 2.06 2.79
N TYR A 55 -7.26 1.95 1.93
CA TYR A 55 -6.60 3.14 1.40
C TYR A 55 -7.58 4.10 0.70
N GLU A 56 -8.63 3.57 0.07
CA GLU A 56 -9.64 4.35 -0.65
C GLU A 56 -10.60 5.13 0.28
N ASN A 57 -10.69 4.74 1.56
CA ASN A 57 -11.54 5.35 2.61
C ASN A 57 -10.71 5.87 3.81
N CYS A 58 -9.38 5.84 3.74
CA CYS A 58 -8.50 6.12 4.88
C CYS A 58 -8.49 7.62 5.19
N SER A 59 -8.80 8.00 6.43
CA SER A 59 -8.67 9.39 6.87
C SER A 59 -7.19 9.77 6.98
N ALA A 60 -6.87 11.06 6.80
CA ALA A 60 -5.50 11.57 6.97
C ALA A 60 -4.89 11.24 8.34
N THR A 61 -5.73 11.04 9.37
CA THR A 61 -5.33 10.62 10.72
C THR A 61 -4.78 9.21 10.75
N ASP A 62 -5.40 8.29 10.02
CA ASP A 62 -5.04 6.88 10.00
C ASP A 62 -3.75 6.68 9.19
N CYS A 63 -3.60 7.39 8.07
CA CYS A 63 -2.35 7.46 7.31
C CYS A 63 -1.19 7.96 8.18
N LYS A 64 -1.41 9.00 9.00
CA LYS A 64 -0.41 9.50 9.95
C LYS A 64 -0.06 8.47 11.03
N ALA A 65 -1.04 7.72 11.54
CA ALA A 65 -0.80 6.66 12.51
C ALA A 65 0.05 5.53 11.93
N LEU A 66 -0.26 5.07 10.71
CA LEU A 66 0.55 4.10 9.99
C LEU A 66 1.98 4.61 9.77
N GLN A 67 2.13 5.87 9.33
CA GLN A 67 3.46 6.47 9.13
C GLN A 67 4.26 6.53 10.42
N ARG A 68 3.63 6.77 11.58
CA ARG A 68 4.31 6.72 12.88
C ARG A 68 4.83 5.32 13.20
N VAL A 69 4.09 4.27 12.87
CA VAL A 69 4.53 2.87 13.05
C VAL A 69 5.79 2.62 12.22
N VAL A 70 5.78 2.98 10.93
CA VAL A 70 6.94 2.80 10.03
C VAL A 70 8.16 3.60 10.50
N LYS A 71 7.97 4.85 10.92
CA LYS A 71 9.06 5.67 11.50
C LYS A 71 9.62 5.05 12.78
N THR A 72 8.75 4.47 13.62
CA THR A 72 9.18 3.79 14.85
C THR A 72 9.98 2.54 14.55
N THR A 73 9.53 1.71 13.59
CA THR A 73 10.28 0.51 13.18
C THR A 73 11.61 0.88 12.54
N GLN A 74 11.64 1.93 11.71
CA GLN A 74 12.86 2.42 11.10
C GLN A 74 13.88 2.86 12.16
N ARG A 75 13.45 3.54 13.22
CA ARG A 75 14.32 3.91 14.36
C ARG A 75 14.87 2.69 15.10
N ILE A 76 14.07 1.63 15.26
CA ILE A 76 14.48 0.41 15.98
C ILE A 76 15.48 -0.41 15.14
N THR A 77 15.19 -0.58 13.86
CA THR A 77 15.98 -1.42 12.95
C THR A 77 17.22 -0.70 12.42
N GLY A 78 17.21 0.64 12.39
CA GLY A 78 18.32 1.46 11.89
C GLY A 78 18.44 1.48 10.36
N THR A 79 17.52 0.84 9.64
CA THR A 79 17.52 0.74 8.18
C THR A 79 16.39 1.59 7.58
N PRO A 80 16.61 2.26 6.44
CA PRO A 80 15.52 2.95 5.75
C PRO A 80 14.45 1.95 5.32
N LEU A 81 13.21 2.19 5.75
CA LEU A 81 12.05 1.39 5.39
C LEU A 81 11.19 2.18 4.37
N PRO A 82 10.56 1.50 3.40
CA PRO A 82 9.74 2.18 2.41
C PRO A 82 8.55 2.88 3.08
N ALA A 83 8.20 4.07 2.58
CA ALA A 83 7.02 4.75 3.04
C ALA A 83 5.77 3.94 2.67
N ILE A 84 4.70 4.08 3.47
CA ILE A 84 3.41 3.40 3.21
C ILE A 84 2.86 3.73 1.83
N GLU A 85 3.04 4.96 1.38
CA GLU A 85 2.64 5.40 0.04
C GLU A 85 3.40 4.64 -1.06
N ASP A 86 4.68 4.33 -0.85
CA ASP A 86 5.48 3.58 -1.81
C ASP A 86 5.07 2.09 -1.83
N ILE A 87 4.81 1.50 -0.66
CA ILE A 87 4.29 0.13 -0.56
C ILE A 87 2.95 0.02 -1.31
N GLN A 88 2.05 0.98 -1.07
CA GLN A 88 0.75 1.04 -1.73
C GLN A 88 0.89 1.28 -3.24
N ARG A 89 1.73 2.22 -3.68
CA ARG A 89 2.02 2.48 -5.09
C ARG A 89 2.53 1.23 -5.78
N LYS A 90 3.52 0.56 -5.19
CA LYS A 90 4.10 -0.69 -5.71
C LYS A 90 3.04 -1.78 -5.83
N ARG A 91 2.18 -1.94 -4.82
CA ARG A 91 1.10 -2.93 -4.84
C ARG A 91 0.03 -2.62 -5.88
N CYS A 92 -0.37 -1.35 -5.99
CA CYS A 92 -1.32 -0.86 -6.97
C CYS A 92 -0.82 -1.17 -8.39
N LEU A 93 0.44 -0.82 -8.67
CA LEU A 93 1.08 -1.12 -9.96
C LEU A 93 1.17 -2.63 -10.23
N ARG A 94 1.55 -3.45 -9.25
CA ARG A 94 1.59 -4.91 -9.42
C ARG A 94 0.22 -5.49 -9.77
N ARG A 95 -0.84 -5.05 -9.07
CA ARG A 95 -2.21 -5.50 -9.36
C ARG A 95 -2.68 -5.02 -10.73
N ALA A 96 -2.45 -3.75 -11.07
CA ALA A 96 -2.81 -3.20 -12.38
C ALA A 96 -2.10 -3.93 -13.52
N ARG A 97 -0.80 -4.20 -13.37
CA ARG A 97 -0.02 -5.00 -14.33
C ARG A 97 -0.51 -6.44 -14.45
N SER A 98 -0.98 -7.05 -13.36
CA SER A 98 -1.58 -8.38 -13.41
C SER A 98 -2.87 -8.39 -14.24
N ILE A 99 -3.73 -7.38 -14.07
CA ILE A 99 -4.97 -7.22 -14.85
C ILE A 99 -4.64 -6.91 -16.33
N LEU A 100 -3.62 -6.10 -16.58
CA LEU A 100 -3.16 -5.80 -17.95
C LEU A 100 -2.58 -7.03 -18.66
N LYS A 101 -1.91 -7.92 -17.93
CA LYS A 101 -1.35 -9.15 -18.49
C LYS A 101 -2.44 -10.19 -18.84
N ASP A 102 -3.54 -10.19 -18.09
CA ASP A 102 -4.65 -11.11 -18.28
C ASP A 102 -5.76 -10.46 -19.12
N SER A 103 -5.81 -10.80 -20.41
CA SER A 103 -6.80 -10.31 -21.37
C SER A 103 -8.21 -10.84 -21.09
N SER A 104 -8.34 -11.95 -20.36
CA SER A 104 -9.63 -12.54 -19.97
C SER A 104 -10.23 -11.89 -18.72
N HIS A 105 -9.46 -11.05 -18.04
CA HIS A 105 -9.89 -10.41 -16.80
C HIS A 105 -11.06 -9.43 -17.06
N PRO A 106 -12.16 -9.47 -16.27
CA PRO A 106 -13.33 -8.62 -16.49
C PRO A 106 -12.99 -7.12 -16.46
N ASP A 107 -12.09 -6.73 -15.56
CA ASP A 107 -11.65 -5.34 -15.42
C ASP A 107 -10.55 -4.91 -16.41
N HIS A 108 -10.10 -5.79 -17.31
CA HIS A 108 -9.08 -5.44 -18.32
C HIS A 108 -9.55 -4.26 -19.19
N ARG A 109 -10.86 -4.23 -19.51
CA ARG A 109 -11.52 -3.16 -20.28
C ARG A 109 -11.50 -1.78 -19.60
N LEU A 110 -11.17 -1.71 -18.31
CA LEU A 110 -11.03 -0.42 -17.61
C LEU A 110 -9.68 0.23 -17.90
N PHE A 111 -8.69 -0.53 -18.36
CA PHE A 111 -7.36 -0.05 -18.72
C PHE A 111 -7.22 0.10 -20.24
N ASN A 112 -7.95 1.05 -20.83
CA ASN A 112 -7.86 1.31 -22.26
C ASN A 112 -6.68 2.22 -22.61
N LEU A 113 -5.81 1.79 -23.51
CA LEU A 113 -4.76 2.64 -24.09
C LEU A 113 -5.36 3.66 -25.07
N LEU A 114 -4.79 4.87 -25.10
CA LEU A 114 -5.05 5.84 -26.16
C LEU A 114 -4.39 5.37 -27.46
N SER A 115 -4.83 5.91 -28.60
CA SER A 115 -4.28 5.59 -29.93
C SER A 115 -2.76 5.80 -30.05
N SER A 116 -2.19 6.65 -29.19
CA SER A 116 -0.74 6.86 -29.11
C SER A 116 0.04 5.71 -28.46
N GLY A 117 -0.62 4.74 -27.81
CA GLY A 117 0.00 3.62 -27.12
C GLY A 117 0.80 3.97 -25.86
N ARG A 118 0.91 5.26 -25.50
CA ARG A 118 1.79 5.74 -24.41
C ARG A 118 1.06 6.00 -23.09
N ARG A 119 -0.26 6.15 -23.13
CA ARG A 119 -1.06 6.56 -21.97
C ARG A 119 -2.38 5.82 -21.94
N PHE A 120 -2.82 5.49 -20.74
CA PHE A 120 -4.15 4.95 -20.47
C PHE A 120 -5.17 6.07 -20.37
N ARG A 121 -6.38 5.80 -20.85
CA ARG A 121 -7.53 6.70 -20.77
C ARG A 121 -7.91 6.90 -19.31
N SER A 122 -7.85 8.14 -18.84
CA SER A 122 -8.27 8.51 -17.49
C SER A 122 -9.75 8.21 -17.26
N LEU A 123 -10.06 7.62 -16.12
CA LEU A 123 -11.44 7.37 -15.70
C LEU A 123 -12.05 8.67 -15.16
N ARG A 124 -13.24 9.02 -15.65
CA ARG A 124 -13.96 10.20 -15.16
C ARG A 124 -14.52 9.92 -13.77
N THR A 125 -14.10 10.69 -12.77
CA THR A 125 -14.58 10.55 -11.39
C THR A 125 -15.30 11.82 -10.95
N ARG A 126 -16.47 11.68 -10.33
CA ARG A 126 -17.28 12.82 -9.84
C ARG A 126 -17.02 13.17 -8.37
N THR A 127 -16.51 12.23 -7.58
CA THR A 127 -16.28 12.39 -6.14
C THR A 127 -14.83 12.08 -5.78
N SER A 128 -14.35 12.66 -4.67
CA SER A 128 -13.03 12.35 -4.11
C SER A 128 -12.88 10.87 -3.78
N ARG A 129 -13.94 10.23 -3.25
CA ARG A 129 -13.98 8.80 -2.98
C ARG A 129 -13.73 7.97 -4.24
N SER A 130 -14.42 8.25 -5.34
CA SER A 130 -14.17 7.53 -6.60
C SER A 130 -12.78 7.83 -7.16
N ARG A 131 -12.28 9.06 -7.02
CA ARG A 131 -10.92 9.44 -7.45
C ARG A 131 -9.83 8.68 -6.70
N ASN A 132 -10.05 8.42 -5.41
CA ASN A 132 -9.13 7.69 -4.55
C ASN A 132 -9.29 6.17 -4.63
N SER A 133 -10.20 5.67 -5.48
CA SER A 133 -10.36 4.24 -5.69
C SER A 133 -9.22 3.63 -6.52
N PHE A 134 -9.14 2.30 -6.53
CA PHE A 134 -8.07 1.54 -7.15
C PHE A 134 -7.87 1.90 -8.63
N PHE A 135 -8.92 1.86 -9.46
CA PHE A 135 -8.76 2.02 -10.91
C PHE A 135 -8.29 3.42 -11.33
N PRO A 136 -8.89 4.53 -10.86
CA PRO A 136 -8.43 5.87 -11.21
C PRO A 136 -7.01 6.15 -10.70
N THR A 137 -6.69 5.65 -9.51
CA THR A 137 -5.33 5.74 -8.93
C THR A 137 -4.33 4.93 -9.76
N ALA A 138 -4.67 3.69 -10.15
CA ALA A 138 -3.82 2.83 -10.96
C ALA A 138 -3.53 3.43 -12.33
N VAL A 139 -4.56 3.95 -13.02
CA VAL A 139 -4.41 4.63 -14.31
C VAL A 139 -3.54 5.87 -14.19
N SER A 140 -3.74 6.69 -13.15
CA SER A 140 -2.89 7.86 -12.89
C SER A 140 -1.44 7.48 -12.64
N LEU A 141 -1.19 6.42 -11.85
CA LEU A 141 0.16 5.93 -11.57
C LEU A 141 0.85 5.38 -12.82
N LEU A 142 0.14 4.61 -13.65
CA LEU A 142 0.66 4.09 -14.91
C LEU A 142 1.00 5.21 -15.91
N ASN A 143 0.20 6.28 -15.94
CA ASN A 143 0.44 7.45 -16.78
C ASN A 143 1.62 8.32 -16.27
N SER A 144 1.80 8.40 -14.95
CA SER A 144 2.85 9.19 -14.32
C SER A 144 4.22 8.52 -14.40
N GLY A 145 4.25 7.18 -14.45
CA GLY A 145 5.47 6.38 -14.50
C GLY A 145 6.09 6.19 -15.89
N GLY A 146 5.60 6.90 -16.91
CA GLY A 146 6.09 6.75 -18.28
C GLY A 146 5.94 5.32 -18.78
N ALA A 147 4.72 4.84 -18.96
CA ALA A 147 4.46 3.57 -19.62
C ALA A 147 4.83 3.67 -21.11
N ALA A 148 6.12 3.57 -21.42
CA ALA A 148 6.58 2.96 -22.66
C ALA A 148 6.23 1.47 -22.54
N VAL A 149 5.04 1.11 -23.00
CA VAL A 149 4.70 -0.28 -23.28
C VAL A 149 5.24 -0.52 -24.69
N ALA A 150 6.46 -1.03 -24.77
CA ALA A 150 6.97 -1.71 -25.96
C ALA A 150 6.67 -3.19 -25.82
#